data_AF-A0A7S2AQT1-F1
#
_entry.id   AF-A0A7S2AQT1-F1
#
_cell.length_a   1.000
_cell.length_b   1.000
_cell.length_c   1.000
_cell.angle_alpha   90.00
_cell.angle_beta   90.00
_cell.angle_gamma   90.00
#
_symmetry.space_group_name_H-M   'P 1'
#
loop_
_entity.id
_entity.type
_entity.pdbx_description
1 polymer ?
#
loop_
_entity_poly.entity_id
_entity_poly.type
_entity_poly.pdbx_seq_one_letter_code
_entity_poly.pdbx_strand_id
1 'polypeptide(L)'
;TSEASAFAILEEKAIAKGVRRITAVTGEAAQEALGEGKRLADSLAKIEAAKSLDEAATAALSKEVDAALMPAVAKSELRGRLDKLRKKMKKKQRGAAKEVVEALKAQIADSAKEAAAQGAKHCLVQAEDVDAKALQQALQVPAEVAVLVLATGAEG
;
A
#
# COMPACT_ATOMS: atom_id res chain seq x y z
N THR A 1 -23.43 10.58 -39.03
CA THR A 1 -22.39 10.39 -37.99
C THR A 1 -22.04 11.68 -37.25
N SER A 2 -22.31 12.87 -37.80
CA SER A 2 -22.04 14.16 -37.14
C SER A 2 -22.85 14.42 -35.86
N GLU A 3 -24.01 13.80 -35.66
CA GLU A 3 -24.86 13.99 -34.47
C GLU A 3 -24.31 13.29 -33.21
N ALA A 4 -23.45 12.28 -33.36
CA ALA A 4 -22.95 11.53 -32.21
C ALA A 4 -21.95 12.32 -31.36
N SER A 5 -21.27 13.34 -31.92
CA SER A 5 -20.31 14.27 -31.29
C SER A 5 -19.10 13.63 -30.55
N ALA A 6 -19.33 12.73 -29.60
CA ALA A 6 -18.33 11.97 -28.85
C ALA A 6 -18.76 10.50 -28.67
N PHE A 7 -17.80 9.62 -28.41
CA PHE A 7 -18.03 8.19 -28.17
C PHE A 7 -17.07 7.68 -27.09
N ALA A 8 -17.59 6.91 -26.13
CA ALA A 8 -16.80 6.33 -25.05
C ALA A 8 -17.24 4.89 -24.74
N ILE A 9 -16.29 3.95 -24.78
CA ILE A 9 -16.50 2.56 -24.36
C ILE A 9 -16.37 2.50 -22.85
N LEU A 10 -17.44 2.14 -22.14
CA LEU A 10 -17.46 2.05 -20.68
C LEU A 10 -17.05 0.66 -20.19
N GLU A 11 -17.38 -0.39 -20.94
CA GLU A 11 -17.09 -1.76 -20.54
C GLU A 11 -17.01 -2.72 -21.73
N GLU A 12 -16.17 -3.74 -21.62
CA GLU A 12 -16.12 -4.88 -22.53
C GLU A 12 -16.03 -6.19 -21.72
N LYS A 13 -16.96 -7.13 -21.97
CA LYS A 13 -17.02 -8.43 -21.27
C LYS A 13 -17.17 -9.58 -22.26
N ALA A 14 -16.45 -10.68 -22.03
CA ALA A 14 -16.69 -11.94 -22.73
C ALA A 14 -17.97 -12.60 -22.15
N ILE A 15 -18.89 -13.00 -23.02
CA ILE A 15 -20.16 -13.63 -22.61
C ILE A 15 -20.28 -15.09 -23.07
N ALA A 16 -19.58 -15.47 -24.14
CA ALA A 16 -19.47 -16.84 -24.62
C ALA A 16 -18.16 -17.01 -25.40
N LYS A 17 -17.82 -18.25 -25.78
CA LYS A 17 -16.66 -18.55 -26.63
C LYS A 17 -16.77 -17.77 -27.95
N GLY A 18 -15.88 -16.79 -28.13
CA GLY A 18 -15.86 -15.93 -29.31
C GLY A 18 -16.87 -14.76 -29.32
N VAL A 19 -17.61 -14.50 -28.24
CA VAL A 19 -18.61 -13.41 -28.18
C VAL A 19 -18.27 -12.42 -27.06
N ARG A 20 -18.18 -11.13 -27.40
CA ARG A 20 -17.93 -10.04 -26.45
C ARG A 20 -19.08 -9.02 -26.48
N ARG A 21 -19.50 -8.56 -25.31
CA ARG A 21 -20.45 -7.45 -25.12
C ARG A 21 -19.67 -6.18 -24.84
N ILE A 22 -19.93 -5.15 -25.63
CA ILE A 22 -19.38 -3.81 -25.43
C ILE A 22 -20.52 -2.89 -24.99
N THR A 23 -20.32 -2.19 -23.88
CA THR A 23 -21.19 -1.11 -23.42
C THR A 23 -20.51 0.21 -23.70
N ALA A 24 -21.16 1.08 -24.45
CA ALA A 24 -20.62 2.38 -24.83
C ALA A 24 -21.72 3.45 -24.82
N VAL A 25 -21.29 4.71 -24.69
CA VAL A 25 -22.15 5.90 -24.73
C VAL A 25 -21.68 6.83 -25.84
N THR A 26 -22.61 7.67 -26.33
CA THR A 26 -22.36 8.70 -27.34
C THR A 26 -22.82 10.08 -26.83
N GLY A 27 -22.47 11.15 -27.55
CA GLY A 27 -22.97 12.50 -27.27
C GLY A 27 -22.46 13.06 -25.95
N GLU A 28 -23.32 13.79 -25.25
CA GLU A 28 -23.01 14.44 -23.97
C GLU A 28 -22.53 13.45 -22.91
N ALA A 29 -23.21 12.31 -22.75
CA ALA A 29 -22.81 11.26 -21.81
C ALA A 29 -21.39 10.73 -22.09
N ALA A 30 -20.96 10.70 -23.35
CA ALA A 30 -19.58 10.34 -23.69
C ALA A 30 -18.59 11.45 -23.33
N GLN A 31 -18.96 12.72 -23.52
CA GLN A 31 -18.13 13.87 -23.11
C GLN A 31 -17.95 13.91 -21.59
N GLU A 32 -19.02 13.68 -20.83
CA GLU A 32 -18.98 13.58 -19.38
C GLU A 32 -18.07 12.45 -18.92
N ALA A 33 -18.21 11.24 -19.50
CA ALA A 33 -17.37 10.10 -19.17
C ALA A 33 -15.88 10.37 -19.45
N LEU A 34 -15.58 11.03 -20.57
CA LEU A 34 -14.21 11.44 -20.92
C LEU A 34 -13.67 12.50 -19.95
N GLY A 35 -14.51 13.48 -19.58
CA GLY A 35 -14.17 14.52 -18.61
C GLY A 35 -13.87 13.95 -17.23
N GLU A 36 -14.72 13.03 -16.77
CA GLU A 36 -14.54 12.34 -15.50
C GLU A 36 -13.26 11.52 -15.46
N GLY A 37 -12.94 10.83 -16.56
CA GLY A 37 -11.67 10.12 -16.68
C GLY A 37 -10.45 11.03 -16.58
N LYS A 38 -10.49 12.21 -17.18
CA LYS A 38 -9.43 13.22 -17.06
C LYS A 38 -9.31 13.75 -15.64
N ARG A 39 -10.43 14.10 -15.01
CA ARG A 39 -10.48 14.59 -13.61
C ARG A 39 -9.79 13.61 -12.66
N LEU A 40 -10.12 12.32 -12.78
CA LEU A 40 -9.51 11.28 -11.94
C LEU A 40 -8.04 11.05 -12.26
N ALA A 41 -7.64 11.16 -13.53
CA ALA A 41 -6.23 11.08 -13.93
C ALA A 41 -5.41 12.23 -13.34
N ASP A 42 -5.95 13.45 -13.31
CA ASP A 42 -5.31 14.61 -12.72
C ASP A 42 -5.22 14.50 -11.19
N SER A 43 -6.28 14.00 -10.53
CA SER A 43 -6.25 13.69 -9.10
C SER A 43 -5.17 12.66 -8.77
N LEU A 44 -5.02 11.61 -9.59
CA LEU A 44 -3.95 10.63 -9.40
C LEU A 44 -2.57 11.25 -9.61
N ALA A 45 -2.41 12.10 -10.63
CA ALA A 45 -1.14 12.79 -10.89
C ALA A 45 -0.70 13.66 -9.70
N LYS A 46 -1.64 14.33 -9.01
CA LYS A 46 -1.35 15.09 -7.79
C LYS A 46 -0.85 14.20 -6.65
N ILE A 47 -1.47 13.03 -6.44
CA ILE A 47 -1.02 12.06 -5.44
C ILE A 47 0.37 11.51 -5.80
N GLU A 48 0.61 11.22 -7.08
CA GLU A 48 1.91 10.73 -7.57
C GLU A 48 3.03 11.76 -7.41
N ALA A 49 2.72 13.06 -7.55
CA ALA A 49 3.67 14.16 -7.39
C ALA A 49 3.89 14.59 -5.93
N ALA A 50 3.06 14.13 -4.99
CA ALA A 50 3.18 14.48 -3.59
C ALA A 50 4.48 13.91 -2.98
N LYS A 51 5.11 14.70 -2.10
CA LYS A 51 6.35 14.29 -1.40
C LYS A 51 6.13 13.07 -0.50
N SER A 52 5.00 13.05 0.21
CA SER A 52 4.52 11.92 1.00
C SER A 52 3.35 11.26 0.29
N LEU A 53 3.35 9.92 0.32
CA LEU A 53 2.28 9.12 -0.26
C LEU A 53 1.19 8.95 0.80
N ASP A 54 -0.01 9.46 0.52
CA ASP A 54 -1.17 9.34 1.40
C ASP A 54 -1.98 8.08 1.06
N GLU A 55 -1.99 7.12 1.98
CA GLU A 55 -2.70 5.85 1.83
C GLU A 55 -4.22 6.01 1.82
N ALA A 56 -4.77 6.92 2.64
CA ALA A 56 -6.20 7.17 2.71
C ALA A 56 -6.70 7.82 1.42
N ALA A 57 -5.98 8.85 0.93
CA ALA A 57 -6.31 9.50 -0.34
C ALA A 57 -6.21 8.52 -1.53
N THR A 58 -5.18 7.66 -1.55
CA THR A 58 -5.02 6.64 -2.60
C THR A 58 -6.14 5.59 -2.56
N ALA A 59 -6.56 5.18 -1.36
CA ALA A 59 -7.67 4.24 -1.19
C ALA A 59 -9.01 4.87 -1.61
N ALA A 60 -9.25 6.12 -1.23
CA ALA A 60 -10.45 6.86 -1.62
C ALA A 60 -10.53 7.02 -3.15
N LEU A 61 -9.44 7.47 -3.80
CA LEU A 61 -9.41 7.65 -5.25
C LEU A 61 -9.61 6.33 -6.00
N SER A 62 -9.11 5.21 -5.48
CA SER A 62 -9.38 3.91 -6.08
C SER A 62 -10.86 3.55 -6.06
N LYS A 63 -11.57 3.81 -4.96
CA LYS A 63 -13.02 3.55 -4.88
C LYS A 63 -13.77 4.44 -5.89
N GLU A 64 -13.33 5.69 -6.04
CA GLU A 64 -13.89 6.64 -7.00
C GLU A 64 -13.69 6.16 -8.44
N VAL A 65 -12.47 5.74 -8.80
CA VAL A 65 -12.16 5.14 -10.12
C VAL A 65 -13.00 3.88 -10.39
N ASP A 66 -13.22 3.05 -9.38
CA ASP A 66 -14.03 1.85 -9.52
C ASP A 66 -15.50 2.19 -9.83
N ALA A 67 -16.06 3.17 -9.13
CA ALA A 67 -17.44 3.62 -9.26
C ALA A 67 -17.69 4.53 -10.49
N ALA A 68 -16.68 5.20 -11.02
CA ALA A 68 -16.83 6.24 -12.05
C ALA A 68 -17.36 5.69 -13.38
N LEU A 69 -18.26 6.44 -14.02
CA LEU A 69 -18.70 6.17 -15.38
C LEU A 69 -17.69 6.81 -16.36
N MET A 70 -16.67 6.05 -16.76
CA MET A 70 -15.55 6.56 -17.56
C MET A 70 -15.04 5.51 -18.57
N PRO A 71 -14.24 5.88 -19.57
CA PRO A 71 -13.71 4.94 -20.55
C PRO A 71 -12.96 3.75 -19.92
N ALA A 72 -13.27 2.54 -20.39
CA ALA A 72 -12.75 1.28 -19.87
C ALA A 72 -11.21 1.24 -19.89
N VAL A 73 -10.61 1.72 -20.98
CA VAL A 73 -9.15 1.76 -21.16
C VAL A 73 -8.51 2.65 -20.09
N ALA A 74 -8.98 3.90 -19.98
CA ALA A 74 -8.48 4.84 -18.98
C ALA A 74 -8.67 4.31 -17.55
N LYS A 75 -9.82 3.68 -17.26
CA LYS A 75 -10.08 3.07 -15.95
C LYS A 75 -9.05 1.98 -15.63
N SER A 76 -8.75 1.11 -16.58
CA SER A 76 -7.74 0.06 -16.42
C SER A 76 -6.34 0.64 -16.19
N GLU A 77 -5.97 1.69 -16.92
CA GLU A 77 -4.67 2.37 -16.75
C GLU A 77 -4.54 3.02 -15.37
N LEU A 78 -5.57 3.73 -14.90
CA LEU A 78 -5.58 4.35 -13.58
C LEU A 78 -5.49 3.31 -12.46
N ARG A 79 -6.23 2.20 -12.57
CA ARG A 79 -6.11 1.06 -11.63
C ARG A 79 -4.68 0.53 -11.58
N GLY A 80 -4.06 0.32 -12.75
CA GLY A 80 -2.67 -0.14 -12.83
C GLY A 80 -1.68 0.83 -12.16
N ARG A 81 -1.87 2.14 -12.30
CA ARG A 81 -1.06 3.17 -11.63
C ARG A 81 -1.29 3.20 -10.12
N LEU A 82 -2.54 3.15 -9.67
CA LEU A 82 -2.90 3.07 -8.25
C LEU A 82 -2.29 1.84 -7.58
N ASP A 83 -2.30 0.68 -8.26
CA ASP A 83 -1.70 -0.54 -7.73
C ASP A 83 -0.17 -0.44 -7.62
N LYS A 84 0.49 0.21 -8.58
CA LYS A 84 1.92 0.52 -8.46
C LYS A 84 2.19 1.43 -7.26
N LEU A 85 1.34 2.43 -7.03
CA LEU A 85 1.48 3.36 -5.90
C LEU A 85 1.33 2.63 -4.55
N ARG A 86 0.29 1.80 -4.41
CA ARG A 86 0.07 0.93 -3.25
C ARG A 86 1.25 -0.01 -2.98
N LYS A 87 1.82 -0.59 -4.03
CA LYS A 87 3.02 -1.44 -3.91
C LYS A 87 4.23 -0.65 -3.40
N LYS A 88 4.41 0.61 -3.85
CA LYS A 88 5.48 1.49 -3.33
C LYS A 88 5.28 1.80 -1.84
N MET A 89 4.05 2.12 -1.42
CA MET A 89 3.71 2.36 0.00
C MET A 89 4.01 1.13 0.86
N LYS A 90 3.52 -0.05 0.47
CA LYS A 90 3.81 -1.31 1.17
C LYS A 90 5.30 -1.63 1.22
N LYS A 91 6.06 -1.31 0.17
CA LYS A 91 7.52 -1.52 0.16
C LYS A 91 8.21 -0.59 1.17
N LYS A 92 7.79 0.67 1.27
CA LYS A 92 8.31 1.62 2.27
C LYS A 92 7.99 1.17 3.70
N GLN A 93 6.74 0.80 3.99
CA GLN A 93 6.35 0.26 5.30
C GLN A 93 7.15 -1.00 5.67
N ARG A 94 7.34 -1.93 4.72
CA ARG A 94 8.17 -3.12 4.96
C ARG A 94 9.65 -2.78 5.18
N GLY A 95 10.17 -1.73 4.55
CA GLY A 95 11.53 -1.23 4.77
C GLY A 95 11.68 -0.72 6.20
N ALA A 96 10.82 0.20 6.61
CA ALA A 96 10.80 0.74 7.96
C ALA A 96 10.65 -0.36 9.03
N ALA A 97 9.73 -1.31 8.80
CA ALA A 97 9.57 -2.45 9.71
C ALA A 97 10.84 -3.32 9.82
N LYS A 98 11.60 -3.49 8.74
CA LYS A 98 12.89 -4.20 8.79
C LYS A 98 13.94 -3.44 9.58
N GLU A 99 14.02 -2.12 9.41
CA GLU A 99 14.97 -1.27 10.15
C GLU A 99 14.69 -1.34 11.66
N VAL A 100 13.41 -1.28 12.06
CA VAL A 100 13.00 -1.47 13.46
C VAL A 100 13.41 -2.86 13.99
N VAL A 101 13.17 -3.92 13.21
CA VAL A 101 13.55 -5.28 13.60
C VAL A 101 15.07 -5.42 13.76
N GLU A 102 15.87 -4.90 12.83
CA GLU A 102 17.32 -5.00 12.90
C GLU A 102 17.91 -4.17 14.06
N ALA A 103 17.36 -2.98 14.33
CA ALA A 103 17.74 -2.19 15.50
C ALA A 103 17.45 -2.94 16.82
N LEU A 104 16.27 -3.56 16.93
CA LEU A 104 15.90 -4.34 18.12
C LEU A 104 16.78 -5.58 18.29
N LYS A 105 17.13 -6.27 17.20
CA LYS A 105 18.08 -7.40 17.25
C LYS A 105 19.45 -6.98 17.76
N ALA A 106 19.96 -5.84 17.31
CA ALA A 106 21.24 -5.31 17.77
C ALA A 106 21.20 -5.00 19.27
N GLN A 107 20.15 -4.31 19.73
CA GLN A 107 19.94 -4.00 21.15
C GLN A 107 19.88 -5.27 22.01
N ILE A 108 19.12 -6.30 21.58
CA ILE A 108 19.05 -7.58 22.27
C ILE A 108 20.42 -8.26 22.35
N ALA A 109 21.16 -8.30 21.24
CA ALA A 109 22.46 -8.95 21.18
C ALA A 109 23.49 -8.26 22.07
N ASP A 110 23.49 -6.92 22.10
CA ASP A 110 24.43 -6.15 22.91
C ASP A 110 24.11 -6.29 24.40
N SER A 111 22.84 -6.16 24.80
CA SER A 111 22.43 -6.38 26.19
C SER A 111 22.68 -7.82 26.67
N ALA A 112 22.52 -8.81 25.79
CA ALA A 112 22.85 -10.21 26.12
C ALA A 112 24.36 -10.40 26.33
N LYS A 113 25.22 -9.81 25.50
CA LYS A 113 26.68 -9.88 25.68
C LYS A 113 27.14 -9.18 26.95
N GLU A 114 26.59 -8.02 27.27
CA GLU A 114 26.90 -7.30 28.51
C GLU A 114 26.52 -8.11 29.75
N ALA A 115 25.33 -8.72 29.75
CA ALA A 115 24.89 -9.60 30.82
C ALA A 115 25.77 -10.84 30.97
N ALA A 116 26.18 -11.46 29.85
CA ALA A 116 27.11 -12.59 29.85
C ALA A 116 28.47 -12.20 30.44
N ALA A 117 29.01 -11.04 30.06
CA ALA A 117 30.28 -10.52 30.57
C ALA A 117 30.21 -10.22 32.09
N GLN A 118 29.04 -9.84 32.59
CA GLN A 118 28.77 -9.65 34.02
C GLN A 118 28.46 -10.96 34.77
N GLY A 119 28.45 -12.11 34.07
CA GLY A 119 28.13 -13.42 34.65
C GLY A 119 26.65 -13.58 35.03
N ALA A 120 25.76 -12.70 34.56
CA ALA A 120 24.33 -12.83 34.78
C ALA A 120 23.78 -14.02 33.99
N LYS A 121 22.69 -14.62 34.48
CA LYS A 121 21.99 -15.75 33.81
C LYS A 121 20.82 -15.29 32.93
N HIS A 122 20.46 -14.01 33.02
CA HIS A 122 19.34 -13.44 32.30
C HIS A 122 19.56 -11.94 32.05
N CYS A 123 18.91 -11.39 31.03
CA CYS A 123 18.85 -9.96 30.77
C CYS A 123 17.42 -9.50 30.43
N LEU A 124 17.14 -8.25 30.75
CA LEU A 124 15.87 -7.57 30.47
C LEU A 124 16.12 -6.49 29.42
N VAL A 125 15.36 -6.51 28.33
CA VAL A 125 15.42 -5.50 27.28
C VAL A 125 14.05 -4.83 27.18
N GLN A 126 14.02 -3.51 27.30
CA GLN A 126 12.81 -2.73 27.08
C GLN A 126 12.79 -2.21 25.64
N ALA A 127 11.68 -2.44 24.94
CA ALA A 127 11.45 -1.99 23.58
C ALA A 127 10.22 -1.08 23.55
N GLU A 128 10.34 0.08 22.91
CA GLU A 128 9.25 1.05 22.78
C GLU A 128 8.70 1.02 21.35
N ASP A 129 7.37 1.12 21.21
CA ASP A 129 6.66 1.23 19.92
C ASP A 129 6.92 0.09 18.92
N VAL A 130 7.13 -1.13 19.43
CA VAL A 130 7.39 -2.32 18.59
C VAL A 130 6.13 -3.20 18.48
N ASP A 131 5.77 -3.56 17.25
CA ASP A 131 4.66 -4.49 17.00
C ASP A 131 5.02 -5.95 17.32
N ALA A 132 4.01 -6.77 17.62
CA ALA A 132 4.18 -8.18 18.01
C ALA A 132 4.97 -9.03 16.99
N LYS A 133 4.86 -8.71 15.70
CA LYS A 133 5.54 -9.45 14.64
C LYS A 133 7.02 -9.06 14.57
N ALA A 134 7.33 -7.77 14.75
CA ALA A 134 8.70 -7.31 14.85
C ALA A 134 9.42 -7.92 16.06
N LEU A 135 8.76 -8.00 17.23
CA LEU A 135 9.26 -8.70 18.41
C LEU A 135 9.55 -10.18 18.14
N GLN A 136 8.59 -10.90 17.55
CA GLN A 136 8.76 -12.31 17.23
C GLN A 136 9.96 -12.56 16.29
N GLN A 137 10.22 -11.65 15.36
CA GLN A 137 11.38 -11.73 14.46
C GLN A 137 12.70 -11.37 15.15
N ALA A 138 12.68 -10.42 16.07
CA ALA A 138 13.87 -10.00 16.80
C ALA A 138 14.33 -11.05 17.84
N LEU A 139 13.40 -11.79 18.44
CA LEU A 139 13.68 -12.86 19.40
C LEU A 139 14.35 -14.11 18.78
N GLN A 140 14.49 -14.19 17.45
CA GLN A 140 15.20 -15.29 16.78
C GLN A 140 16.72 -15.19 16.89
N VAL A 141 17.25 -14.16 17.55
CA VAL A 141 18.68 -14.00 17.77
C VAL A 141 19.15 -15.01 18.84
N PRO A 142 20.14 -15.86 18.55
CA PRO A 142 20.71 -16.75 19.55
C PRO A 142 21.43 -15.93 20.62
N ALA A 143 21.12 -16.18 21.89
CA ALA A 143 21.73 -15.52 23.04
C ALA A 143 22.32 -16.56 23.99
N GLU A 144 23.46 -16.23 24.60
CA GLU A 144 24.14 -17.08 25.60
C GLU A 144 23.45 -17.02 26.99
N VAL A 145 22.50 -16.10 27.15
CA VAL A 145 21.79 -15.80 28.38
C VAL A 145 20.29 -15.72 28.11
N ALA A 146 19.46 -16.01 29.12
CA ALA A 146 18.01 -15.93 28.98
C ALA A 146 17.55 -14.47 28.80
N VAL A 147 16.99 -14.13 27.64
CA VAL A 147 16.52 -12.78 27.33
C VAL A 147 15.01 -12.68 27.55
N LEU A 148 14.58 -11.69 28.33
CA LEU A 148 13.18 -11.28 28.39
C LEU A 148 13.04 -9.87 27.80
N VAL A 149 12.19 -9.74 26.78
CA VAL A 149 11.90 -8.44 26.15
C VAL A 149 10.53 -7.96 26.62
N LEU A 150 10.48 -6.75 27.18
CA LEU A 150 9.26 -6.07 27.54
C LEU A 150 8.97 -4.99 26.50
N ALA A 151 7.84 -5.11 25.82
CA ALA A 151 7.40 -4.12 24.85
C ALA A 151 6.24 -3.31 25.41
N THR A 152 6.39 -1.99 25.42
CA THR A 152 5.26 -1.07 25.62
C THR A 152 4.70 -0.75 24.24
N GLY A 153 3.46 -1.16 23.98
CA GLY A 153 2.83 -0.91 22.68
C GLY A 153 2.61 0.59 22.47
N ALA A 154 2.78 1.04 21.23
CA ALA A 154 2.28 2.34 20.80
C ALA A 154 0.76 2.35 21.03
N GLU A 155 0.26 3.16 21.95
CA GLU A 155 -1.18 3.40 22.04
C GLU A 155 -1.66 3.96 20.69
N GLY A 156 -2.81 3.42 20.23
CA GLY A 156 -3.28 3.46 18.84
C GLY A 156 -3.55 4.83 18.23
#